data_AF-C0SSB7-F1
#
_entry.id   AF-C0SSB7-F1
#
_cell.length_a   1.000
_cell.length_b   1.000
_cell.length_c   1.000
_cell.angle_alpha   90.00
_cell.angle_beta   90.00
_cell.angle_gamma   90.00
#
_symmetry.space_group_name_H-M   'P 1'
#
loop_
_entity.id
_entity.type
_entity.pdbx_description
1 polymer ?
#
loop_
_entity_poly.entity_id
_entity_poly.type
_entity_poly.pdbx_seq_one_letter_code
_entity_poly.pdbx_strand_id
1 'polypeptide(L)'
;DPEQKLSKYAPKNWKASHGHGLDGNGRPPLVLYLRVQFYVDSPLLLRDGVTRHHYYLQLRHNVCNRGNLHACASTKALYLLAGYALQADLGDYDEATHGNRDGGYFQPSDYFPMQMLPEAEQKILQTVPVLHQGNRGISKSQAHQQYIQEASSTEKTPLTHNTHLYRLKQKKQELGSGSVWLAICSKGIHLYSEDSALTATFLWSNIGKLCFDRK
;
A
#
# COMPACT_ATOMS: atom_id res chain seq x y z
N ASP A 1 8.11 -5.42 18.21
CA ASP A 1 8.51 -4.68 19.42
C ASP A 1 9.95 -4.23 19.18
N PRO A 2 10.20 -2.91 19.06
CA PRO A 2 11.52 -2.35 18.76
C PRO A 2 12.58 -2.68 19.83
N GLU A 3 12.16 -3.00 21.06
CA GLU A 3 13.08 -3.34 22.15
C GLU A 3 13.55 -4.80 22.11
N GLN A 4 12.98 -5.63 21.23
CA GLN A 4 13.33 -7.04 21.13
C GLN A 4 14.49 -7.25 20.15
N LYS A 5 15.51 -7.97 20.60
CA LYS A 5 16.62 -8.39 19.75
C LYS A 5 16.11 -9.26 18.59
N LEU A 6 16.65 -9.04 17.38
CA LEU A 6 16.34 -9.85 16.19
C LEU A 6 16.52 -11.36 16.42
N SER A 7 17.48 -11.76 17.26
CA SER A 7 17.74 -13.15 17.62
C SER A 7 16.55 -13.88 18.24
N LYS A 8 15.56 -13.15 18.78
CA LYS A 8 14.31 -13.71 19.32
C LYS A 8 13.38 -14.23 18.22
N TYR A 9 13.46 -13.62 17.03
CA TYR A 9 12.65 -13.94 15.86
C TYR A 9 13.40 -14.80 14.86
N ALA A 10 14.72 -14.91 15.00
CA ALA A 10 15.56 -15.65 14.09
C ALA A 10 15.43 -17.17 14.28
N PRO A 11 15.59 -17.97 13.21
CA PRO A 11 15.63 -19.43 13.30
C PRO A 11 16.75 -19.93 14.22
N LYS A 12 16.60 -21.14 14.79
CA LYS A 12 17.59 -21.73 15.72
C LYS A 12 19.03 -21.74 15.17
N ASN A 13 19.19 -21.87 13.85
CA ASN A 13 20.49 -21.99 13.20
C ASN A 13 20.95 -20.68 12.50
N TRP A 14 20.33 -19.52 12.79
CA TRP A 14 20.66 -18.28 12.07
C TRP A 14 22.10 -17.80 12.28
N LYS A 15 22.74 -18.18 13.39
CA LYS A 15 24.16 -17.89 13.67
C LYS A 15 25.13 -18.90 13.07
N ALA A 16 24.63 -20.03 12.56
CA ALA A 16 25.44 -21.09 11.98
C ALA A 16 25.67 -20.92 10.47
N SER A 17 25.13 -19.86 9.85
CA SER A 17 25.45 -19.54 8.46
C SER A 17 26.92 -19.13 8.36
N HIS A 18 27.77 -20.02 7.84
CA HIS A 18 29.19 -19.78 7.64
C HIS A 18 29.52 -18.87 6.43
N GLY A 19 28.54 -18.18 5.85
CA GLY A 19 28.79 -17.25 4.73
C GLY A 19 27.60 -16.35 4.42
N HIS A 20 27.90 -15.08 4.14
CA HIS A 20 27.05 -14.04 3.54
C HIS A 20 25.61 -13.85 4.06
N GLY A 21 25.24 -14.45 5.19
CA GLY A 21 23.89 -14.39 5.72
C GLY A 21 22.87 -15.26 4.97
N LEU A 22 23.30 -16.38 4.38
CA LEU A 22 22.43 -17.35 3.69
C LEU A 22 22.44 -18.71 4.40
N ASP A 23 21.33 -19.45 4.30
CA ASP A 23 21.20 -20.83 4.77
C ASP A 23 21.82 -21.84 3.80
N GLY A 24 21.75 -23.14 4.13
CA GLY A 24 22.28 -24.22 3.29
C GLY A 24 21.63 -24.35 1.90
N ASN A 25 20.52 -23.65 1.65
CA ASN A 25 19.84 -23.57 0.37
C ASN A 25 20.11 -22.24 -0.36
N GLY A 26 21.03 -21.41 0.14
CA GLY A 26 21.35 -20.11 -0.43
C GLY A 26 20.27 -19.05 -0.20
N ARG A 27 19.39 -19.22 0.80
CA ARG A 27 18.30 -18.27 1.11
C ARG A 27 18.59 -17.49 2.39
N PRO A 28 18.17 -16.22 2.49
CA PRO A 28 18.33 -15.48 3.74
C PRO A 28 17.50 -16.14 4.85
N PRO A 29 18.08 -16.40 6.05
CA PRO A 29 17.38 -17.04 7.16
C PRO A 29 16.31 -16.13 7.78
N LEU A 30 16.35 -14.83 7.49
CA LEU A 30 15.37 -13.83 7.90
C LEU A 30 15.29 -12.72 6.85
N VAL A 31 14.08 -12.34 6.46
CA VAL A 31 13.82 -11.15 5.64
C VAL A 31 13.01 -10.16 6.47
N LEU A 32 13.52 -8.94 6.59
CA LEU A 32 12.86 -7.85 7.30
C LEU A 32 12.29 -6.86 6.30
N TYR A 33 11.07 -6.41 6.56
CA TYR A 33 10.42 -5.38 5.77
C TYR A 33 10.20 -4.15 6.65
N LEU A 34 10.75 -3.01 6.22
CA LEU A 34 10.40 -1.73 6.82
C LEU A 34 8.99 -1.36 6.37
N ARG A 35 8.10 -1.10 7.34
CA ARG A 35 6.67 -0.82 7.10
C ARG A 35 6.22 0.35 7.95
N VAL A 36 5.21 1.08 7.47
CA VAL A 36 4.54 2.10 8.29
C VAL A 36 3.64 1.39 9.30
N GLN A 37 3.96 1.54 10.59
CA GLN A 37 3.14 0.98 11.67
C GLN A 37 1.96 1.89 12.03
N PHE A 38 2.19 3.21 12.06
CA PHE A 38 1.19 4.20 12.43
C PHE A 38 0.97 5.18 11.28
N TYR A 39 -0.24 5.17 10.74
CA TYR A 39 -0.66 6.15 9.74
C TYR A 39 -1.06 7.47 10.41
N VAL A 40 -0.91 8.58 9.69
CA VAL A 40 -1.23 9.92 10.19
C VAL A 40 -2.58 10.40 9.64
N ASP A 41 -3.29 11.20 10.44
CA ASP A 41 -4.59 11.79 10.06
C ASP A 41 -4.48 12.82 8.93
N SER A 42 -3.30 13.45 8.80
CA SER A 42 -3.05 14.45 7.78
C SER A 42 -1.70 14.23 7.11
N PRO A 43 -1.63 14.14 5.77
CA PRO A 43 -0.38 14.09 5.01
C PRO A 43 0.57 15.26 5.32
N LEU A 44 0.04 16.43 5.73
CA LEU A 44 0.83 17.62 6.04
C LEU A 44 1.74 17.45 7.26
N LEU A 45 1.51 16.41 8.08
CA LEU A 45 2.37 16.08 9.21
C LEU A 45 3.70 15.43 8.76
N LEU A 46 3.78 14.92 7.52
CA LEU A 46 4.97 14.27 6.96
C LEU A 46 5.95 15.31 6.39
N ARG A 47 6.59 16.06 7.29
CA ARG A 47 7.53 17.15 6.93
C ARG A 47 8.85 16.64 6.36
N ASP A 48 9.42 15.62 7.01
CA ASP A 48 10.69 15.02 6.60
C ASP A 48 10.57 14.27 5.26
N GLY A 49 11.55 14.48 4.37
CA GLY A 49 11.54 13.93 3.02
C GLY A 49 11.69 12.40 2.98
N VAL A 50 12.50 11.83 3.85
CA VAL A 50 12.73 10.39 3.93
C VAL A 50 11.48 9.67 4.43
N THR A 51 10.89 10.19 5.52
CA THR A 51 9.64 9.69 6.08
C THR A 51 8.51 9.75 5.05
N ARG A 52 8.38 10.88 4.34
CA ARG A 52 7.37 11.04 3.28
C ARG A 52 7.58 10.04 2.14
N HIS A 53 8.82 9.82 1.70
CA HIS A 53 9.12 8.84 0.67
C HIS A 53 8.75 7.41 1.10
N HIS A 54 9.11 6.98 2.31
CA HIS A 54 8.73 5.65 2.81
C HIS A 54 7.22 5.49 3.03
N TYR A 55 6.53 6.56 3.43
CA TYR A 55 5.08 6.56 3.51
C TYR A 55 4.45 6.39 2.13
N TYR A 56 4.95 7.10 1.11
CA TYR A 56 4.56 6.91 -0.29
C TYR A 56 4.74 5.46 -0.75
N LEU A 57 5.92 4.86 -0.52
CA LEU A 57 6.19 3.46 -0.90
C LEU A 57 5.23 2.48 -0.23
N GLN A 58 4.90 2.71 1.05
CA GLN A 58 3.91 1.90 1.76
C GLN A 58 2.53 2.04 1.12
N LEU A 59 2.09 3.25 0.79
CA LEU A 59 0.78 3.44 0.16
C LEU A 59 0.73 2.84 -1.25
N ARG A 60 1.80 2.95 -2.05
CA ARG A 60 1.90 2.30 -3.36
C ARG A 60 1.80 0.80 -3.25
N HIS A 61 2.52 0.21 -2.28
CA HIS A 61 2.37 -1.20 -1.96
C HIS A 61 0.92 -1.55 -1.59
N ASN A 62 0.25 -0.73 -0.77
CA ASN A 62 -1.13 -0.98 -0.39
C ASN A 62 -2.08 -0.90 -1.60
N VAL A 63 -1.92 0.05 -2.51
CA VAL A 63 -2.71 0.17 -3.76
C VAL A 63 -2.60 -1.11 -4.58
N CYS A 64 -1.38 -1.59 -4.86
CA CYS A 64 -1.23 -2.78 -5.72
C CYS A 64 -1.71 -4.09 -5.06
N ASN A 65 -1.64 -4.20 -3.73
CA ASN A 65 -1.88 -5.49 -3.04
C ASN A 65 -3.29 -5.67 -2.47
N ARG A 66 -4.08 -4.61 -2.34
CA ARG A 66 -5.43 -4.71 -1.75
C ARG A 66 -6.47 -5.35 -2.67
N GLY A 67 -6.15 -5.55 -3.94
CA GLY A 67 -6.96 -6.35 -4.88
C GLY A 67 -8.40 -5.89 -5.04
N ASN A 68 -9.35 -6.84 -5.07
CA ASN A 68 -10.77 -6.57 -5.36
C ASN A 68 -11.54 -5.78 -4.29
N LEU A 69 -10.92 -5.45 -3.14
CA LEU A 69 -11.48 -4.45 -2.22
C LEU A 69 -11.61 -3.07 -2.88
N HIS A 70 -10.89 -2.87 -3.98
CA HIS A 70 -10.95 -1.68 -4.81
C HIS A 70 -12.18 -1.59 -5.70
N ALA A 71 -13.13 -2.52 -5.66
CA ALA A 71 -14.45 -2.27 -6.27
C ALA A 71 -15.09 -0.95 -5.75
N CYS A 72 -14.70 -0.49 -4.55
CA CYS A 72 -15.08 0.80 -3.97
C CYS A 72 -14.06 1.94 -4.15
N ALA A 73 -12.94 1.73 -4.83
CA ALA A 73 -12.00 2.80 -5.15
C ALA A 73 -12.36 3.41 -6.50
N SER A 74 -12.40 4.74 -6.58
CA SER A 74 -12.61 5.42 -7.85
C SER A 74 -11.54 5.01 -8.86
N THR A 75 -11.94 4.41 -9.99
CA THR A 75 -11.02 4.11 -11.10
C THR A 75 -10.19 5.33 -11.48
N LYS A 76 -10.80 6.53 -11.48
CA LYS A 76 -10.11 7.78 -11.74
C LYS A 76 -8.98 8.04 -10.74
N ALA A 77 -9.18 7.77 -9.45
CA ALA A 77 -8.16 7.95 -8.42
C ALA A 77 -6.96 7.01 -8.65
N LEU A 78 -7.20 5.75 -9.06
CA LEU A 78 -6.11 4.82 -9.36
C LEU A 78 -5.23 5.28 -10.54
N TYR A 79 -5.84 5.84 -11.59
CA TYR A 79 -5.09 6.41 -12.70
C TYR A 79 -4.28 7.65 -12.28
N LEU A 80 -4.85 8.54 -11.47
CA LEU A 80 -4.13 9.69 -10.91
C LEU A 80 -2.94 9.25 -10.05
N LEU A 81 -3.15 8.24 -9.18
CA LEU A 81 -2.09 7.65 -8.38
C LEU A 81 -0.96 7.11 -9.24
N ALA A 82 -1.27 6.38 -10.32
CA ALA A 82 -0.25 5.89 -11.25
C ALA A 82 0.55 7.03 -11.92
N GLY A 83 -0.13 8.10 -12.35
CA GLY A 83 0.54 9.28 -12.92
C GLY A 83 1.47 9.97 -11.93
N TYR A 84 1.05 10.13 -10.66
CA TYR A 84 1.92 10.68 -9.61
C TYR A 84 3.05 9.73 -9.24
N ALA A 85 2.83 8.42 -9.29
CA ALA A 85 3.87 7.44 -9.00
C ALA A 85 4.96 7.43 -10.08
N LEU A 86 4.61 7.51 -11.36
CA LEU A 86 5.61 7.67 -12.43
C LEU A 86 6.42 8.96 -12.25
N GLN A 87 5.76 10.08 -11.90
CA GLN A 87 6.47 11.33 -11.62
C GLN A 87 7.40 11.21 -10.40
N ALA A 88 6.99 10.48 -9.36
CA ALA A 88 7.80 10.24 -8.18
C ALA A 88 9.02 9.35 -8.47
N ASP A 89 8.84 8.30 -9.27
CA ASP A 89 9.88 7.32 -9.56
C ASP A 89 10.86 7.83 -10.64
N LEU A 90 10.34 8.40 -11.72
CA LEU A 90 11.09 8.75 -12.93
C LEU A 90 11.45 10.24 -13.02
N GLY A 91 10.68 11.12 -12.38
CA GLY A 91 10.79 12.57 -12.59
C GLY A 91 10.03 12.98 -13.85
N ASP A 92 10.30 14.16 -14.42
CA ASP A 92 9.55 14.64 -15.59
C ASP A 92 9.60 13.66 -16.76
N TYR A 93 8.47 13.53 -17.47
CA TYR A 93 8.39 12.77 -18.70
C TYR A 93 9.33 13.35 -19.78
N ASP A 94 10.23 12.51 -20.29
CA ASP A 94 11.03 12.75 -21.49
C ASP A 94 10.64 11.80 -22.64
N GLU A 95 10.35 12.34 -23.82
CA GLU A 95 9.93 11.57 -25.00
C GLU A 95 11.04 10.61 -25.46
N ALA A 96 12.31 11.01 -25.33
CA ALA A 96 13.43 10.18 -25.79
C ALA A 96 13.59 8.89 -24.97
N THR A 97 13.32 8.94 -23.67
CA THR A 97 13.43 7.77 -22.78
C THR A 97 12.11 7.04 -22.58
N HIS A 98 10.98 7.75 -22.61
CA HIS A 98 9.66 7.22 -22.24
C HIS A 98 8.68 7.10 -23.41
N GLY A 99 9.02 7.58 -24.61
CA GLY A 99 8.18 7.50 -25.80
C GLY A 99 8.17 6.12 -26.47
N ASN A 100 9.06 5.20 -26.05
CA ASN A 100 9.16 3.89 -26.64
C ASN A 100 7.90 3.05 -26.37
N ARG A 101 7.17 2.72 -27.44
CA ARG A 101 5.87 2.03 -27.41
C ARG A 101 5.98 0.52 -27.25
N ASP A 102 7.20 -0.04 -27.30
CA ASP A 102 7.45 -1.48 -27.27
C ASP A 102 7.47 -2.08 -25.84
N GLY A 103 6.81 -1.41 -24.87
CA GLY A 103 6.56 -1.96 -23.53
C GLY A 103 7.66 -1.74 -22.48
N GLY A 104 8.68 -0.91 -22.77
CA GLY A 104 9.79 -0.66 -21.87
C GLY A 104 9.61 0.51 -20.88
N TYR A 105 8.55 1.31 -21.02
CA TYR A 105 8.42 2.54 -20.25
C TYR A 105 8.04 2.31 -18.77
N PHE A 106 7.00 1.52 -18.51
CA PHE A 106 6.65 1.10 -17.15
C PHE A 106 5.85 -0.21 -17.18
N GLN A 107 5.90 -0.95 -16.07
CA GLN A 107 5.13 -2.17 -15.91
C GLN A 107 3.82 -1.89 -15.15
N PRO A 108 2.62 -2.10 -15.74
CA PRO A 108 1.35 -1.79 -15.10
C PRO A 108 1.14 -2.42 -13.71
N SER A 109 1.66 -3.64 -13.49
CA SER A 109 1.55 -4.34 -12.20
C SER A 109 2.27 -3.65 -11.04
N ASP A 110 3.21 -2.75 -11.32
CA ASP A 110 3.93 -2.00 -10.29
C ASP A 110 3.12 -0.81 -9.75
N TYR A 111 2.05 -0.43 -10.45
CA TYR A 111 1.25 0.78 -10.16
C TYR A 111 -0.24 0.50 -9.99
N PHE A 112 -0.74 -0.66 -10.44
CA PHE A 112 -2.15 -1.06 -10.34
C PHE A 112 -2.33 -2.42 -9.65
N PRO A 113 -3.50 -2.70 -9.07
CA PRO A 113 -3.86 -4.04 -8.62
C PRO A 113 -3.83 -5.05 -9.77
N MET A 114 -3.21 -6.21 -9.56
CA MET A 114 -3.08 -7.26 -10.59
C MET A 114 -4.41 -7.70 -11.19
N GLN A 115 -5.49 -7.68 -10.40
CA GLN A 115 -6.83 -8.08 -10.81
C GLN A 115 -7.45 -7.15 -11.87
N MET A 116 -7.01 -5.89 -11.93
CA MET A 116 -7.51 -4.94 -12.93
C MET A 116 -6.81 -5.06 -14.28
N LEU A 117 -5.62 -5.67 -14.33
CA LEU A 117 -4.78 -5.70 -15.52
C LEU A 117 -5.45 -6.44 -16.69
N PRO A 118 -6.07 -7.62 -16.52
CA PRO A 118 -6.65 -8.37 -17.65
C PRO A 118 -7.65 -7.56 -18.49
N GLU A 119 -8.38 -6.63 -17.87
CA GLU A 119 -9.43 -5.85 -18.53
C GLU A 119 -8.99 -4.42 -18.89
N ALA A 120 -8.02 -3.85 -18.16
CA ALA A 120 -7.67 -2.43 -18.25
C ALA A 120 -6.26 -2.15 -18.77
N GLU A 121 -5.41 -3.16 -18.98
CA GLU A 121 -3.98 -2.97 -19.31
C GLU A 121 -3.75 -2.06 -20.52
N GLN A 122 -4.43 -2.29 -21.64
CA GLN A 122 -4.30 -1.42 -22.82
C GLN A 122 -4.66 0.04 -22.52
N LYS A 123 -5.73 0.26 -21.75
CA LYS A 123 -6.17 1.60 -21.36
C LYS A 123 -5.18 2.25 -20.38
N ILE A 124 -4.62 1.47 -19.46
CA ILE A 124 -3.57 1.90 -18.53
C ILE A 124 -2.35 2.38 -19.33
N LEU A 125 -1.86 1.57 -20.27
CA LEU A 125 -0.70 1.88 -21.10
C LEU A 125 -0.91 3.10 -21.99
N GLN A 126 -2.15 3.44 -22.36
CA GLN A 126 -2.46 4.65 -23.13
C GLN A 126 -2.64 5.89 -22.25
N THR A 127 -3.29 5.75 -21.09
CA THR A 127 -3.74 6.89 -20.29
C THR A 127 -2.67 7.37 -19.31
N VAL A 128 -1.96 6.45 -18.66
CA VAL A 128 -0.98 6.79 -17.63
C VAL A 128 0.20 7.61 -18.16
N PRO A 129 0.75 7.39 -19.38
CA PRO A 129 1.74 8.28 -19.96
C PRO A 129 1.25 9.73 -20.09
N VAL A 130 0.00 9.95 -20.51
CA VAL A 130 -0.60 11.28 -20.64
C VAL A 130 -0.69 11.96 -19.27
N LEU A 131 -1.07 11.21 -18.23
CA LEU A 131 -1.09 11.73 -16.86
C LEU A 131 0.31 12.08 -16.35
N HIS A 132 1.32 11.26 -16.67
CA HIS A 132 2.70 11.56 -16.33
C HIS A 132 3.21 12.82 -17.03
N GLN A 133 2.95 12.97 -18.34
CA GLN A 133 3.25 14.19 -19.10
C GLN A 133 2.59 15.43 -18.48
N GLY A 134 1.34 15.29 -18.03
CA GLY A 134 0.61 16.37 -17.35
C GLY A 134 1.19 16.79 -16.01
N ASN A 135 2.03 15.97 -15.39
CA ASN A 135 2.70 16.26 -14.11
C ASN A 135 4.06 16.96 -14.27
N ARG A 136 4.46 17.32 -15.50
CA ARG A 136 5.74 17.97 -15.77
C ARG A 136 5.96 19.22 -14.90
N GLY A 137 7.17 19.35 -14.34
CA GLY A 137 7.55 20.43 -13.44
C GLY A 137 7.21 20.18 -11.97
N ILE A 138 6.46 19.12 -11.66
CA ILE A 138 6.24 18.67 -10.28
C ILE A 138 7.49 17.89 -9.83
N SER A 139 8.18 18.36 -8.80
CA SER A 139 9.33 17.62 -8.26
C SER A 139 8.91 16.24 -7.71
N LYS A 140 9.84 15.28 -7.66
CA LYS A 140 9.60 13.95 -7.04
C LYS A 140 9.02 14.06 -5.61
N SER A 141 9.50 15.02 -4.83
CA SER A 141 8.99 15.28 -3.47
C SER A 141 7.54 15.76 -3.47
N GLN A 142 7.17 16.64 -4.39
CA GLN A 142 5.77 17.09 -4.54
C GLN A 142 4.89 15.95 -5.06
N ALA A 143 5.40 15.12 -5.98
CA ALA A 143 4.68 13.94 -6.46
C ALA A 143 4.40 12.94 -5.33
N HIS A 144 5.35 12.68 -4.43
CA HIS A 144 5.09 11.91 -3.21
C HIS A 144 3.94 12.52 -2.38
N GLN A 145 3.94 13.85 -2.18
CA GLN A 145 2.91 14.52 -1.41
C GLN A 145 1.52 14.39 -2.06
N GLN A 146 1.42 14.62 -3.37
CA GLN A 146 0.18 14.48 -4.12
C GLN A 146 -0.33 13.04 -4.09
N TYR A 147 0.56 12.05 -4.27
CA TYR A 147 0.20 10.64 -4.16
C TYR A 147 -0.37 10.31 -2.77
N ILE A 148 0.29 10.76 -1.70
CA ILE A 148 -0.16 10.48 -0.33
C ILE A 148 -1.51 11.13 -0.06
N GLN A 149 -1.71 12.37 -0.50
CA GLN A 149 -2.99 13.07 -0.38
C GLN A 149 -4.10 12.34 -1.12
N GLU A 150 -3.84 11.93 -2.36
CA GLU A 150 -4.80 11.19 -3.19
C GLU A 150 -5.18 9.84 -2.54
N ALA A 151 -4.17 9.07 -2.14
CA ALA A 151 -4.31 7.74 -1.58
C ALA A 151 -4.99 7.73 -0.19
N SER A 152 -4.89 8.85 0.54
CA SER A 152 -5.47 9.04 1.87
C SER A 152 -6.82 9.78 1.86
N SER A 153 -7.36 10.14 0.69
CA SER A 153 -8.58 10.93 0.58
C SER A 153 -9.84 10.10 0.84
N THR A 154 -10.55 10.41 1.92
CA THR A 154 -11.84 9.78 2.28
C THR A 154 -12.99 10.21 1.36
N GLU A 155 -12.85 11.32 0.64
CA GLU A 155 -13.84 11.78 -0.34
C GLU A 155 -13.88 10.88 -1.58
N LYS A 156 -12.73 10.28 -1.93
CA LYS A 156 -12.55 9.51 -3.16
C LYS A 156 -12.74 8.01 -2.96
N THR A 157 -12.47 7.54 -1.75
CA THR A 157 -12.72 6.16 -1.36
C THR A 157 -13.10 6.08 0.13
N PRO A 158 -14.16 5.34 0.48
CA PRO A 158 -14.52 5.13 1.88
C PRO A 158 -13.46 4.32 2.64
N LEU A 159 -12.58 3.62 1.93
CA LEU A 159 -11.50 2.81 2.49
C LEU A 159 -10.14 3.27 1.95
N THR A 160 -9.55 4.24 2.64
CA THR A 160 -8.29 4.88 2.25
C THR A 160 -7.09 3.95 2.37
N HIS A 161 -6.04 4.24 1.59
CA HIS A 161 -4.84 3.40 1.49
C HIS A 161 -3.92 3.50 2.71
N ASN A 162 -4.08 4.54 3.53
CA ASN A 162 -3.39 4.73 4.81
C ASN A 162 -4.10 4.01 5.97
N THR A 163 -4.45 2.75 5.74
CA THR A 163 -5.21 1.93 6.69
C THR A 163 -4.63 0.51 6.70
N HIS A 164 -4.55 -0.12 7.87
CA HIS A 164 -4.23 -1.55 7.93
C HIS A 164 -5.49 -2.36 7.69
N LEU A 165 -5.42 -3.38 6.85
CA LEU A 165 -6.57 -4.20 6.48
C LEU A 165 -6.34 -5.66 6.83
N TYR A 166 -7.34 -6.25 7.47
CA TYR A 166 -7.34 -7.65 7.85
C TYR A 166 -8.69 -8.28 7.52
N ARG A 167 -8.66 -9.43 6.85
CA ARG A 167 -9.86 -10.24 6.64
C ARG A 167 -10.11 -11.10 7.87
N LEU A 168 -11.30 -11.01 8.43
CA LEU A 168 -11.72 -11.69 9.64
C LEU A 168 -12.97 -12.53 9.40
N LYS A 169 -13.08 -13.61 10.17
CA LYS A 169 -14.32 -14.38 10.30
C LYS A 169 -15.22 -13.73 11.34
N GLN A 170 -16.49 -13.53 11.02
CA GLN A 170 -17.46 -13.01 11.97
C GLN A 170 -17.82 -14.08 13.01
N LYS A 171 -17.85 -15.36 12.59
CA LYS A 171 -18.18 -16.51 13.44
C LYS A 171 -17.09 -17.57 13.34
N LYS A 172 -16.85 -18.30 14.43
CA LYS A 172 -15.82 -19.34 14.48
C LYS A 172 -16.03 -20.46 13.44
N GLN A 173 -17.28 -20.85 13.18
CA GLN A 173 -17.60 -21.92 12.23
C GLN A 173 -17.57 -21.47 10.75
N GLU A 174 -17.28 -20.19 10.48
CA GLU A 174 -17.26 -19.69 9.12
C GLU A 174 -16.16 -20.37 8.30
N LEU A 175 -16.53 -20.89 7.13
CA LEU A 175 -15.61 -21.53 6.19
C LEU A 175 -14.83 -20.47 5.40
N GLY A 176 -13.63 -20.83 4.92
CA GLY A 176 -12.79 -19.93 4.14
C GLY A 176 -12.07 -18.85 4.97
N SER A 177 -11.81 -17.69 4.37
CA SER A 177 -10.98 -16.61 4.95
C SER A 177 -11.76 -15.58 5.77
N GLY A 178 -13.10 -15.69 5.84
CA GLY A 178 -13.98 -14.77 6.54
C GLY A 178 -14.71 -13.75 5.65
N SER A 179 -15.73 -13.09 6.18
CA SER A 179 -16.65 -12.19 5.48
C SER A 179 -16.57 -10.73 5.95
N VAL A 180 -15.69 -10.43 6.91
CA VAL A 180 -15.54 -9.08 7.49
C VAL A 180 -14.16 -8.53 7.23
N TRP A 181 -14.09 -7.26 6.86
CA TRP A 181 -12.85 -6.50 6.75
C TRP A 181 -12.68 -5.59 7.96
N LEU A 182 -11.64 -5.83 8.74
CA LEU A 182 -11.18 -4.95 9.80
C LEU A 182 -10.20 -3.93 9.21
N ALA A 183 -10.56 -2.66 9.29
CA ALA A 183 -9.76 -1.55 8.81
C ALA A 183 -9.30 -0.70 10.00
N ILE A 184 -8.00 -0.65 10.25
CA ILE A 184 -7.40 0.11 11.36
C ILE A 184 -6.71 1.35 10.80
N CYS A 185 -7.24 2.53 11.10
CA CYS A 185 -6.74 3.81 10.62
C CYS A 185 -6.35 4.73 11.78
N SER A 186 -5.87 5.93 11.45
CA SER A 186 -5.45 6.93 12.44
C SER A 186 -6.59 7.43 13.35
N LYS A 187 -7.86 7.34 12.90
CA LYS A 187 -9.04 7.76 13.68
C LYS A 187 -9.65 6.65 14.54
N GLY A 188 -9.47 5.39 14.15
CA GLY A 188 -10.14 4.28 14.81
C GLY A 188 -10.10 2.98 14.02
N ILE A 189 -11.12 2.15 14.29
CA ILE A 189 -11.36 0.88 13.64
C ILE A 189 -12.69 0.94 12.91
N HIS A 190 -12.68 0.62 11.63
CA HIS A 190 -13.89 0.44 10.82
C HIS A 190 -14.06 -1.02 10.45
N LEU A 191 -15.31 -1.49 10.40
CA LEU A 191 -15.66 -2.81 9.90
C LEU A 191 -16.42 -2.66 8.59
N TYR A 192 -16.03 -3.44 7.58
CA TYR A 192 -16.74 -3.52 6.31
C TYR A 192 -17.21 -4.96 6.05
N SER A 193 -18.36 -5.12 5.42
CA SER A 193 -18.81 -6.42 4.89
C SER A 193 -18.04 -6.79 3.61
N GLU A 194 -18.28 -7.99 3.09
CA GLU A 194 -17.59 -8.50 1.89
C GLU A 194 -17.85 -7.65 0.63
N ASP A 195 -19.03 -7.04 0.54
CA ASP A 195 -19.40 -6.06 -0.48
C ASP A 195 -18.83 -4.66 -0.24
N SER A 196 -17.92 -4.53 0.74
CA SER A 196 -17.23 -3.29 1.13
C SER A 196 -18.16 -2.18 1.67
N ALA A 197 -19.37 -2.53 2.12
CA ALA A 197 -20.23 -1.60 2.85
C ALA A 197 -19.75 -1.43 4.30
N LEU A 198 -19.74 -0.19 4.80
CA LEU A 198 -19.36 0.12 6.18
C LEU A 198 -20.44 -0.40 7.14
N THR A 199 -20.05 -1.28 8.06
CA THR A 199 -20.96 -1.92 9.03
C THR A 199 -20.81 -1.39 10.45
N ALA A 200 -19.60 -0.96 10.84
CA ALA A 200 -19.36 -0.38 12.16
C ALA A 200 -18.16 0.57 12.18
N THR A 201 -18.15 1.50 13.13
CA THR A 201 -17.05 2.44 13.38
C THR A 201 -16.79 2.54 14.89
N PHE A 202 -15.54 2.39 15.28
CA PHE A 202 -15.06 2.52 16.65
C PHE A 202 -13.91 3.53 16.70
N LEU A 203 -14.18 4.73 17.19
CA LEU A 203 -13.17 5.79 17.30
C LEU A 203 -12.20 5.49 18.43
N TRP A 204 -10.92 5.84 18.27
CA TRP A 204 -9.92 5.64 19.33
C TRP A 204 -10.31 6.30 20.65
N SER A 205 -10.93 7.49 20.60
CA SER A 205 -11.42 8.20 21.79
C SER A 205 -12.49 7.45 22.58
N ASN A 206 -13.17 6.50 21.94
CA ASN A 206 -14.30 5.76 22.53
C ASN A 206 -13.91 4.33 22.91
N ILE A 207 -12.69 3.88 22.56
CA ILE A 207 -12.20 2.54 22.86
C ILE A 207 -11.48 2.58 24.21
N GLY A 208 -12.10 2.02 25.25
CA GLY A 208 -11.48 1.93 26.58
C GLY A 208 -10.39 0.86 26.70
N LYS A 209 -10.53 -0.27 26.00
CA LYS A 209 -9.58 -1.39 26.06
C LYS A 209 -9.63 -2.23 24.79
N LEU A 210 -8.46 -2.65 24.31
CA LEU A 210 -8.30 -3.71 23.33
C LEU A 210 -7.72 -4.96 24.01
N CYS A 211 -8.28 -6.12 23.71
CA CYS A 211 -7.77 -7.40 24.20
C CYS A 211 -7.71 -8.41 23.05
N PHE A 212 -6.75 -9.31 23.15
CA PHE A 212 -6.62 -10.45 22.27
C PHE A 212 -6.52 -11.69 23.15
N ASP A 213 -7.42 -12.64 22.94
CA ASP A 213 -7.39 -13.95 23.59
C ASP A 213 -6.89 -14.98 22.58
N ARG A 214 -5.79 -15.65 22.95
CA ARG A 214 -5.10 -16.59 22.09
C ARG A 214 -5.75 -17.95 22.30
N LYS A 215 -6.70 -18.29 21.45
CA LYS A 215 -7.26 -19.65 21.38
C LYS A 215 -6.46 -20.52 20.44
#